data_AF-A0A7K6VFG2-F1
#
_entry.id   AF-A0A7K6VFG2-F1
#
_cell.length_a   1.000
_cell.length_b   1.000
_cell.length_c   1.000
_cell.angle_alpha   90.00
_cell.angle_beta   90.00
_cell.angle_gamma   90.00
#
_symmetry.space_group_name_H-M   'P 1'
#
loop_
_entity.id
_entity.type
_entity.pdbx_description
1 polymer ?
#
loop_
_entity_poly.entity_id
_entity_poly.type
_entity_poly.pdbx_seq_one_letter_code
_entity_poly.pdbx_strand_id
1 'polypeptide(L)'
;QNSMVLSAAIFITLIGLIIYLHFVKIDQESLLVIGSLGIQVTSSYASGKESTTFIEMGQVKDVVINEAIHMQKVIYYLCILLQDPEDPQGISEVVPLFQSSKPRLDCLIEVYKSCQEILDQRKTAPQSS
;
A
#
# COMPACT_ATOMS: atom_id res chain seq x y z
N GLN A 1 3.40 -16.45 48.31
CA GLN A 1 3.64 -15.07 47.84
C GLN A 1 4.39 -15.02 46.50
N ASN A 2 5.54 -15.67 46.35
CA ASN A 2 6.33 -15.62 45.10
C ASN A 2 5.55 -16.09 43.85
N SER A 3 4.74 -17.15 43.96
CA SER A 3 3.90 -17.62 42.84
C SER A 3 2.82 -16.61 42.42
N MET A 4 2.27 -15.84 43.35
CA MET A 4 1.21 -14.86 43.08
C MET A 4 1.78 -13.61 42.40
N VAL A 5 2.98 -13.18 42.83
CA VAL A 5 3.70 -12.07 42.20
C VAL A 5 4.11 -12.45 40.77
N LEU A 6 4.62 -13.67 40.58
CA LEU A 6 4.99 -14.17 39.25
C LEU A 6 3.76 -14.27 38.32
N SER A 7 2.64 -14.81 38.80
CA SER A 7 1.43 -14.90 37.99
C SER A 7 0.86 -13.52 37.63
N ALA A 8 0.91 -12.56 38.57
CA ALA A 8 0.48 -11.19 38.31
C ALA A 8 1.37 -10.50 37.26
N ALA A 9 2.69 -10.67 37.35
CA ALA A 9 3.63 -10.13 36.37
C ALA A 9 3.37 -10.70 34.96
N ILE A 10 3.19 -12.01 34.83
CA ILE A 10 2.86 -12.66 33.55
C ILE A 10 1.55 -12.09 32.98
N PHE A 11 0.52 -11.92 33.82
CA PHE A 11 -0.77 -11.41 33.36
C PHE A 11 -0.67 -9.96 32.87
N ILE A 12 0.07 -9.11 33.59
CA ILE A 12 0.34 -7.72 33.18
C ILE A 12 1.11 -7.69 31.85
N THR A 13 2.13 -8.53 31.69
CA THR A 13 2.90 -8.62 30.44
C THR A 13 2.03 -9.09 29.28
N LEU A 14 1.15 -10.09 29.49
CA LEU A 14 0.24 -10.57 28.45
C LEU A 14 -0.79 -9.51 28.05
N ILE A 15 -1.38 -8.79 29.02
CA ILE A 15 -2.30 -7.67 28.73
C ILE A 15 -1.56 -6.58 27.96
N GLY A 16 -0.37 -6.18 28.41
CA GLY A 16 0.45 -5.18 27.72
C GLY A 16 0.79 -5.60 26.28
N LEU A 17 1.08 -6.89 26.06
CA LEU A 17 1.34 -7.44 24.73
C LEU A 17 0.08 -7.41 23.85
N ILE A 18 -1.08 -7.83 24.37
CA ILE A 18 -2.34 -7.80 23.62
C ILE A 18 -2.70 -6.36 23.22
N ILE A 19 -2.56 -5.41 24.16
CA ILE A 19 -2.77 -3.99 23.89
C ILE A 19 -1.80 -3.51 22.80
N TYR A 20 -0.50 -3.77 22.94
CA TYR A 20 0.49 -3.40 21.95
C TYR A 20 0.17 -3.95 20.55
N LEU A 21 -0.18 -5.23 20.45
CA LEU A 21 -0.55 -5.88 19.19
C LEU A 21 -1.81 -5.24 18.58
N HIS A 22 -2.79 -4.85 19.40
CA HIS A 22 -3.98 -4.16 18.94
C HIS A 22 -3.67 -2.76 18.38
N PHE A 23 -2.76 -2.02 19.02
CA PHE A 23 -2.36 -0.67 18.60
C PHE A 23 -1.48 -0.63 17.34
N VAL A 24 -0.72 -1.69 17.08
CA VAL A 24 0.17 -1.80 15.90
C VAL A 24 -0.59 -2.24 14.64
N LYS A 25 -1.83 -2.71 14.77
CA LYS A 25 -2.65 -3.15 13.63
C LYS A 25 -2.92 -1.96 12.70
N ILE A 26 -2.61 -2.12 11.40
CA ILE A 26 -3.00 -1.18 10.36
C ILE A 26 -4.51 -1.31 10.14
N ASP A 27 -5.21 -0.18 10.23
CA ASP A 27 -6.68 -0.13 10.21
C ASP A 27 -7.19 0.22 8.80
N GLN A 28 -6.49 1.11 8.10
CA GLN A 28 -6.92 1.60 6.80
C GLN A 28 -5.74 1.86 5.87
N GLU A 29 -5.90 1.51 4.59
CA GLU A 29 -5.01 1.90 3.50
C GLU A 29 -5.83 2.62 2.43
N SER A 30 -5.30 3.70 1.86
CA SER A 30 -5.98 4.49 0.83
C SER A 30 -5.02 4.92 -0.26
N LEU A 31 -5.57 5.10 -1.45
CA LEU A 31 -4.86 5.51 -2.66
C LEU A 31 -5.59 6.71 -3.26
N LEU A 32 -4.88 7.83 -3.41
CA LEU A 32 -5.38 9.03 -4.06
C LEU A 32 -4.56 9.27 -5.33
N VAL A 33 -5.23 9.30 -6.48
CA VAL A 33 -4.59 9.53 -7.79
C VAL A 33 -5.00 10.91 -8.29
N ILE A 34 -4.00 11.76 -8.52
CA ILE A 34 -4.18 13.10 -9.07
C ILE A 34 -3.45 13.15 -10.40
N GLY A 35 -4.18 13.02 -11.52
CA GLY A 35 -3.63 12.87 -12.87
C GLY A 35 -2.56 13.90 -13.27
N SER A 36 -2.68 15.14 -12.77
CA SER A 36 -1.76 16.23 -13.02
C SER A 36 -0.55 16.30 -12.08
N LEU A 37 -0.60 15.63 -10.91
CA LEU A 37 0.37 15.82 -9.83
C LEU A 37 1.11 14.53 -9.50
N GLY A 38 0.39 13.46 -9.15
CA GLY A 38 1.00 12.21 -8.71
C GLY A 38 0.02 11.26 -8.02
N ILE A 39 0.59 10.25 -7.38
CA ILE A 39 -0.14 9.24 -6.63
C ILE A 39 0.27 9.33 -5.16
N GLN A 40 -0.71 9.44 -4.28
CA GLN A 40 -0.52 9.43 -2.83
C GLN A 40 -1.05 8.12 -2.25
N VAL A 41 -0.21 7.45 -1.47
CA VAL A 41 -0.54 6.24 -0.73
C VAL A 41 -0.52 6.59 0.75
N THR A 42 -1.61 6.33 1.45
CA THR A 42 -1.72 6.61 2.89
C THR A 42 -2.12 5.36 3.64
N SER A 43 -1.39 5.05 4.72
CA SER A 43 -1.66 3.96 5.66
C SER A 43 -1.91 4.52 7.05
N SER A 44 -3.09 4.24 7.61
CA SER A 44 -3.52 4.67 8.94
C SER A 44 -3.58 3.48 9.89
N TYR A 45 -2.97 3.64 11.06
CA TYR A 45 -2.81 2.60 12.08
C TYR A 45 -3.85 2.78 13.20
N ALA A 46 -4.25 1.71 13.87
CA ALA A 46 -5.18 1.75 15.01
C ALA A 46 -4.68 2.64 16.17
N SER A 47 -3.38 2.95 16.19
CA SER A 47 -2.76 3.94 17.09
C SER A 47 -3.00 5.40 16.71
N GLY A 48 -3.65 5.67 15.58
CA GLY A 48 -3.82 7.01 15.02
C GLY A 48 -2.58 7.55 14.29
N LYS A 49 -1.50 6.76 14.21
CA LYS A 49 -0.35 7.11 13.35
C LYS A 49 -0.78 6.99 11.89
N GLU A 50 -0.32 7.93 11.06
CA GLU A 50 -0.48 7.86 9.60
C GLU A 50 0.89 7.89 8.93
N SER A 51 1.02 7.13 7.85
CA SER A 51 2.18 7.15 6.97
C SER A 51 1.71 7.44 5.56
N THR A 52 2.21 8.52 4.96
CA THR A 52 1.84 8.96 3.62
C THR A 52 3.07 9.04 2.75
N THR A 53 3.00 8.40 1.59
CA THR A 53 4.03 8.44 0.55
C THR A 53 3.42 9.05 -0.70
N PHE A 54 4.12 10.02 -1.28
CA PHE A 54 3.71 10.69 -2.50
C PHE A 54 4.71 10.39 -3.61
N ILE A 55 4.20 9.97 -4.77
CA ILE A 55 4.99 9.63 -5.96
C ILE A 55 4.59 10.60 -7.06
N GLU A 56 5.56 11.36 -7.55
CA GLU A 56 5.35 12.33 -8.62
C GLU A 56 4.91 11.66 -9.91
N MET A 57 3.96 12.27 -10.63
CA MET A 57 3.43 11.68 -11.86
C MET A 57 4.49 11.54 -12.97
N GLY A 58 5.58 12.30 -12.93
CA GLY A 58 6.70 12.15 -13.86
C GLY A 58 7.51 10.86 -13.64
N GLN A 59 7.39 10.23 -12.48
CA GLN A 59 8.06 8.96 -12.15
C GLN A 59 7.14 7.76 -12.38
N VAL A 60 5.82 7.98 -12.39
CA VAL A 60 4.83 6.92 -12.60
C VAL A 60 4.77 6.53 -14.06
N LYS A 61 5.09 5.28 -14.34
CA LYS A 61 4.98 4.70 -15.68
C LYS A 61 3.61 4.11 -15.94
N ASP A 62 3.14 3.27 -15.02
CA ASP A 62 1.84 2.62 -15.12
C ASP A 62 1.43 2.06 -13.75
N VAL A 63 0.17 1.67 -13.63
CA VAL A 63 -0.33 0.86 -12.52
C VAL A 63 -0.70 -0.51 -13.06
N VAL A 64 -0.32 -1.59 -12.38
CA VAL A 64 -0.57 -2.96 -12.83
C VAL A 64 -1.09 -3.83 -11.70
N ILE A 65 -1.88 -4.85 -12.03
CA ILE A 65 -2.16 -5.96 -11.12
C ILE A 65 -1.07 -7.01 -11.35
N ASN A 66 -0.19 -7.18 -10.36
CA ASN A 66 0.84 -8.21 -10.37
C ASN A 66 0.33 -9.50 -9.72
N GLU A 67 0.55 -10.63 -10.40
CA GLU A 67 0.32 -11.96 -9.86
C GLU A 67 1.61 -12.49 -9.24
N ALA A 68 1.53 -13.07 -8.05
CA ALA A 68 2.66 -13.71 -7.39
C ALA A 68 2.27 -15.10 -6.87
N ILE A 69 3.25 -16.01 -6.80
CA ILE A 69 3.09 -17.33 -6.22
C ILE A 69 3.79 -17.34 -4.86
N HIS A 70 3.06 -17.64 -3.79
CA HIS A 70 3.59 -17.75 -2.45
C HIS A 70 3.02 -18.99 -1.75
N MET A 71 3.87 -19.87 -1.25
CA MET A 71 3.45 -21.07 -0.50
C MET A 71 2.37 -21.88 -1.23
N GLN A 72 2.56 -22.16 -2.52
CA GLN A 72 1.60 -22.87 -3.39
C GLN A 72 0.25 -22.15 -3.59
N LYS A 73 0.15 -20.86 -3.26
CA LYS A 73 -1.03 -20.02 -3.51
C LYS A 73 -0.70 -18.92 -4.51
N VAL A 74 -1.65 -18.64 -5.39
CA VAL A 74 -1.63 -17.46 -6.26
C VAL A 74 -2.23 -16.30 -5.49
N ILE A 75 -1.53 -15.16 -5.48
CA ILE A 75 -1.94 -13.93 -4.81
C ILE A 75 -1.77 -12.74 -5.77
N TYR A 76 -2.65 -11.76 -5.65
CA TYR A 76 -2.69 -10.59 -6.53
C TYR A 76 -2.38 -9.33 -5.73
N TYR A 77 -1.59 -8.43 -6.32
CA TYR A 77 -1.25 -7.13 -5.75
C TYR A 77 -1.44 -6.05 -6.80
N LEU A 78 -1.93 -4.89 -6.39
CA LEU A 78 -1.83 -3.70 -7.22
C LEU A 78 -0.44 -3.09 -7.02
N CYS A 79 0.24 -2.71 -8.09
CA CYS A 79 1.58 -2.15 -8.04
C CYS A 79 1.66 -0.89 -8.91
N ILE A 80 2.44 0.09 -8.46
CA ILE A 80 2.86 1.23 -9.27
C ILE A 80 4.22 0.86 -9.88
N LEU A 81 4.32 0.99 -11.20
CA LEU A 81 5.58 0.86 -11.93
C LEU A 81 6.24 2.23 -12.02
N LEU A 82 7.47 2.35 -11.55
CA LEU A 82 8.26 3.57 -11.69
C LEU A 82 9.15 3.47 -12.94
N GLN A 83 9.19 4.53 -13.73
CA GLN A 83 10.07 4.59 -14.90
C GLN A 83 11.53 4.74 -14.48
N ASP A 84 12.45 4.20 -15.29
CA ASP A 84 13.87 4.45 -15.10
C ASP A 84 14.22 5.86 -15.61
N PRO A 85 14.94 6.69 -14.82
CA PRO A 85 15.39 8.01 -15.26
C PRO A 85 16.29 7.98 -16.50
N GLU A 86 17.11 6.94 -16.65
CA GLU A 86 18.08 6.78 -17.73
C GLU A 86 17.48 6.06 -18.94
N ASP A 87 16.47 5.20 -18.72
CA ASP A 87 15.70 4.52 -19.76
C ASP A 87 14.19 4.69 -19.55
N PRO A 88 13.53 5.62 -20.25
CA PRO A 88 12.08 5.80 -20.17
C PRO A 88 11.27 4.53 -20.50
N GLN A 89 11.85 3.58 -21.25
CA GLN A 89 11.23 2.27 -21.51
C GLN A 89 11.55 1.20 -20.45
N GLY A 90 12.50 1.47 -19.56
CA GLY A 90 12.79 0.65 -18.38
C GLY A 90 11.80 0.83 -17.24
N ILE A 91 11.79 -0.14 -16.33
CA ILE A 91 11.15 -0.06 -15.01
C ILE A 91 12.26 -0.04 -13.98
N SER A 92 12.35 1.00 -13.17
CA SER A 92 13.35 1.08 -12.09
C SER A 92 12.88 0.35 -10.83
N GLU A 93 11.59 0.49 -10.50
CA GLU A 93 11.02 -0.02 -9.26
C GLU A 93 9.56 -0.45 -9.44
N VAL A 94 9.16 -1.45 -8.66
CA VAL A 94 7.77 -1.91 -8.54
C VAL A 94 7.33 -1.66 -7.11
N VAL A 95 6.44 -0.69 -6.91
CA VAL A 95 5.94 -0.31 -5.59
C VAL A 95 4.60 -1.00 -5.34
N PRO A 96 4.53 -2.01 -4.45
CA PRO A 96 3.28 -2.69 -4.12
C PRO A 96 2.36 -1.81 -3.28
N LEU A 97 1.06 -1.85 -3.58
CA LEU A 97 0.00 -1.16 -2.86
C LEU A 97 -0.79 -2.13 -1.99
N PHE A 98 -1.43 -1.59 -0.94
CA PHE A 98 -2.33 -2.32 -0.05
C PHE A 98 -1.70 -3.57 0.61
N GLN A 99 -0.42 -3.48 0.99
CA GLN A 99 0.35 -4.63 1.50
C GLN A 99 -0.22 -5.19 2.81
N SER A 100 -0.95 -4.38 3.57
CA SER A 100 -1.49 -4.74 4.87
C SER A 100 -2.89 -5.32 4.75
N SER A 101 -3.77 -4.63 4.02
CA SER A 101 -5.18 -5.00 3.83
C SER A 101 -5.37 -6.17 2.87
N LYS A 102 -4.47 -6.33 1.89
CA LYS A 102 -4.48 -7.39 0.85
C LYS A 102 -5.89 -7.63 0.29
N PRO A 103 -6.48 -6.63 -0.41
CA PRO A 103 -7.82 -6.76 -0.97
C PRO A 103 -7.90 -7.93 -1.95
N ARG A 104 -9.11 -8.45 -2.13
CA ARG A 104 -9.38 -9.49 -3.12
C ARG A 104 -9.29 -8.93 -4.55
N LEU A 105 -9.08 -9.82 -5.51
CA LEU A 105 -8.87 -9.45 -6.92
C LEU A 105 -10.02 -8.63 -7.52
N ASP A 106 -11.26 -8.93 -7.17
CA ASP A 106 -12.44 -8.17 -7.59
C ASP A 106 -12.37 -6.70 -7.18
N CYS A 107 -11.97 -6.44 -5.93
CA CYS A 107 -11.73 -5.07 -5.44
C CYS A 107 -10.52 -4.42 -6.13
N LEU A 108 -9.41 -5.16 -6.31
CA LEU A 108 -8.23 -4.63 -7.00
C LEU A 108 -8.52 -4.25 -8.45
N ILE A 109 -9.38 -5.00 -9.15
CA ILE A 109 -9.80 -4.71 -10.52
C ILE A 109 -10.56 -3.38 -10.59
N GLU A 110 -11.42 -3.08 -9.62
CA GLU A 110 -12.15 -1.81 -9.56
C GLU A 110 -11.18 -0.64 -9.36
N VAL A 111 -10.27 -0.74 -8.39
CA VAL A 111 -9.25 0.29 -8.14
C VAL A 111 -8.35 0.48 -9.36
N TYR A 112 -7.89 -0.61 -9.98
CA TYR A 112 -7.08 -0.58 -11.20
C TYR A 112 -7.79 0.19 -12.33
N LYS A 113 -9.07 -0.10 -12.59
CA LYS A 113 -9.83 0.60 -13.63
C LYS A 113 -9.89 2.11 -13.37
N SER A 114 -10.19 2.51 -12.14
CA SER A 114 -10.19 3.93 -11.77
C SER A 114 -8.82 4.60 -11.94
N CYS A 115 -7.73 3.89 -11.63
CA CYS A 115 -6.37 4.39 -11.90
C CYS A 115 -6.11 4.57 -13.40
N GLN A 116 -6.44 3.55 -14.22
CA GLN A 116 -6.19 3.60 -15.66
C GLN A 116 -7.01 4.69 -16.35
N GLU A 117 -8.25 4.92 -15.95
CA GLU A 117 -9.07 6.01 -16.48
C GLU A 117 -8.38 7.37 -16.32
N ILE A 118 -7.77 7.62 -15.16
CA ILE A 118 -7.06 8.87 -14.89
C ILE A 118 -5.73 8.93 -15.64
N LEU A 119 -4.98 7.82 -15.68
CA LEU A 119 -3.68 7.74 -16.36
C LEU A 119 -3.81 7.84 -17.89
N ASP A 120 -4.88 7.30 -18.47
CA ASP A 120 -5.12 7.36 -19.91
C ASP A 120 -5.58 8.76 -20.35
N GLN A 121 -6.40 9.45 -19.55
CA GLN A 121 -6.75 10.86 -19.79
C GLN A 121 -5.51 11.74 -19.91
N ARG A 122 -4.49 11.50 -19.08
CA ARG A 122 -3.20 12.19 -19.17
C ARG A 122 -2.50 11.93 -20.50
N LYS A 123 -2.42 10.68 -20.97
CA LYS A 123 -1.74 10.34 -22.25
C LYS A 123 -2.37 11.06 -23.44
N THR A 124 -3.68 11.33 -23.37
CA THR A 124 -4.42 12.03 -24.43
C THR A 124 -4.37 13.55 -24.34
N ALA A 125 -3.99 14.12 -23.19
CA ALA A 125 -3.84 15.55 -23.02
C ALA A 125 -2.47 16.01 -23.58
N PRO A 126 -2.43 16.91 -24.58
CA PRO A 126 -1.16 17.42 -25.07
C PRO A 126 -0.42 18.12 -23.92
N GLN A 127 0.83 17.72 -23.67
CA GLN A 127 1.72 18.46 -22.79
C GLN A 127 1.90 19.85 -23.40
N SER A 128 1.16 20.84 -22.88
CA SER A 128 1.40 22.24 -23.17
C SER A 128 2.73 22.62 -22.54
N SER A 129 3.78 22.59 -23.34
CA SER A 129 5.08 23.23 -23.09
C SER A 129 5.31 24.24 -24.19
#